data_AF-A0AAD9P7D0-F1
#
_entry.id   AF-A0AAD9P7D0-F1
#
_cell.length_a   1.000
_cell.length_b   1.000
_cell.length_c   1.000
_cell.angle_alpha   90.00
_cell.angle_beta   90.00
_cell.angle_gamma   90.00
#
_symmetry.space_group_name_H-M   'P 1'
#
loop_
_entity.id
_entity.type
_entity.pdbx_description
1 polymer ?
#
loop_
_entity_poly.entity_id
_entity_poly.type
_entity_poly.pdbx_seq_one_letter_code
_entity_poly.pdbx_strand_id
1 'polypeptide(L)'
;MAMFGGKLIIYSGGKAGWGQAQDEGPGDTYLLHVRGVSQYNTKAEQVPLSAESLNSNDVFVLFMKSSAFIWAGKGSTGDEREMAKQLATKAPRGYKLVSEGQEKDDFWEAVGGQKPYSSTPALQTAREDRPPRLFQCSNASGAFTVNEIAEFSQEDIVTDDVFILDAYDNIFLWIGEDARPEEKTMAMDAAIVSDFTSVSIPPEILFLRFYQIQSLSRLTDSLGCITSPRRLSGHSAGF
;
A
#
# COMPACT_ATOMS: atom_id res chain seq x y z
N MET A 1 -10.37 1.43 2.06
CA MET A 1 -10.92 0.16 1.54
C MET A 1 -12.05 -0.41 2.42
N ALA A 2 -12.70 0.43 3.24
CA ALA A 2 -13.71 0.01 4.21
C ALA A 2 -14.99 -0.61 3.59
N MET A 3 -15.37 -0.19 2.38
CA MET A 3 -16.54 -0.76 1.69
C MET A 3 -16.42 -2.26 1.40
N PHE A 4 -15.19 -2.79 1.29
CA PHE A 4 -14.93 -4.21 1.06
C PHE A 4 -14.54 -4.97 2.33
N GLY A 5 -14.61 -4.33 3.51
CA GLY A 5 -14.19 -4.93 4.77
C GLY A 5 -12.76 -5.48 4.75
N GLY A 6 -11.85 -4.84 4.00
CA GLY A 6 -10.46 -5.30 3.88
C GLY A 6 -10.22 -6.46 2.92
N LYS A 7 -11.19 -6.77 2.03
CA LYS A 7 -11.15 -7.97 1.18
C LYS A 7 -11.10 -7.67 -0.31
N LEU A 8 -10.49 -6.54 -0.70
CA LEU A 8 -10.33 -6.23 -2.12
C LEU A 8 -9.31 -7.19 -2.74
N ILE A 9 -9.74 -7.92 -3.77
CA ILE A 9 -8.89 -8.76 -4.60
C ILE A 9 -8.96 -8.20 -6.02
N ILE A 10 -7.79 -7.91 -6.60
CA ILE A 10 -7.65 -7.39 -7.95
C ILE A 10 -7.01 -8.50 -8.78
N TYR A 11 -7.75 -9.05 -9.73
CA TYR A 11 -7.22 -10.04 -10.67
C TYR A 11 -6.62 -9.36 -11.89
N SER A 12 -5.59 -9.97 -12.48
CA SER A 12 -4.97 -9.46 -13.69
C SER A 12 -5.86 -9.82 -14.88
N GLY A 13 -6.17 -8.84 -15.72
CA GLY A 13 -7.16 -8.98 -16.78
C GLY A 13 -8.43 -8.20 -16.46
N GLY A 14 -9.36 -8.20 -17.41
CA GLY A 14 -10.56 -7.38 -17.36
C GLY A 14 -10.96 -6.93 -18.76
N LYS A 15 -12.24 -7.05 -19.07
CA LYS A 15 -12.76 -6.75 -20.41
C LYS A 15 -13.00 -5.26 -20.57
N ALA A 16 -12.13 -4.57 -21.30
CA ALA A 16 -12.46 -3.30 -21.92
C ALA A 16 -13.26 -3.55 -23.21
N GLY A 17 -14.55 -3.90 -23.11
CA GLY A 17 -15.39 -4.08 -24.30
C GLY A 17 -16.78 -4.65 -24.03
N TRP A 18 -17.79 -4.09 -24.71
CA TRP A 18 -19.21 -4.47 -24.66
C TRP A 18 -19.51 -5.81 -25.39
N GLY A 19 -18.70 -6.85 -25.18
CA GLY A 19 -18.78 -8.13 -25.90
C GLY A 19 -18.87 -9.36 -25.00
N GLN A 20 -19.66 -10.35 -25.42
CA GLN A 20 -19.97 -11.63 -24.72
C GLN A 20 -18.82 -12.66 -24.66
N ALA A 21 -17.54 -12.26 -24.63
CA ALA A 21 -16.51 -13.24 -24.28
C ALA A 21 -16.66 -13.66 -22.79
N GLN A 22 -16.31 -14.89 -22.45
CA GLN A 22 -16.36 -15.38 -21.07
C GLN A 22 -15.16 -14.82 -20.30
N ASP A 23 -15.33 -14.45 -19.03
CA ASP A 23 -14.22 -14.09 -18.16
C ASP A 23 -13.46 -15.39 -17.82
N GLU A 24 -12.20 -15.50 -18.25
CA GLU A 24 -11.37 -16.69 -18.01
C GLU A 24 -10.86 -16.74 -16.55
N GLY A 25 -11.13 -15.70 -15.75
CA GLY A 25 -10.70 -15.62 -14.37
C GLY A 25 -9.17 -15.68 -14.24
N PRO A 26 -8.64 -15.94 -13.05
CA PRO A 26 -7.20 -15.94 -12.81
C PRO A 26 -6.47 -17.21 -13.30
N GLY A 27 -7.20 -18.18 -13.87
CA GLY A 27 -6.68 -19.50 -14.23
C GLY A 27 -6.54 -20.47 -13.05
N ASP A 28 -5.99 -21.65 -13.34
CA ASP A 28 -5.84 -22.76 -12.39
C ASP A 28 -4.71 -22.56 -11.36
N THR A 29 -3.70 -21.75 -11.73
CA THR A 29 -2.53 -21.46 -10.89
C THR A 29 -2.17 -19.99 -11.05
N TYR A 30 -2.14 -19.24 -9.95
CA TYR A 30 -1.85 -17.81 -9.95
C TYR A 30 -1.29 -17.34 -8.61
N LEU A 31 -0.57 -16.22 -8.63
CA LEU A 31 0.06 -15.61 -7.46
C LEU A 31 -0.65 -14.31 -7.10
N LEU A 32 -1.01 -14.15 -5.82
CA LEU A 32 -1.52 -12.90 -5.27
C LEU A 32 -0.47 -12.26 -4.36
N HIS A 33 -0.21 -10.97 -4.54
CA HIS A 33 0.53 -10.12 -3.65
C HIS A 33 -0.42 -9.47 -2.66
N VAL A 34 -0.25 -9.78 -1.36
CA VAL A 34 -1.04 -9.24 -0.26
C VAL A 34 -0.22 -8.15 0.44
N ARG A 35 -0.75 -6.93 0.43
CA ARG A 35 -0.08 -5.76 1.03
C ARG A 35 -1.06 -4.84 1.75
N GLY A 36 -0.62 -4.27 2.87
CA GLY A 36 -1.31 -3.21 3.58
C GLY A 36 -0.97 -3.14 5.06
N VAL A 37 -1.18 -1.97 5.65
CA VAL A 37 -0.78 -1.68 7.04
C VAL A 37 -1.89 -2.00 8.06
N SER A 38 -3.15 -2.03 7.62
CA SER A 38 -4.29 -2.31 8.51
C SER A 38 -5.40 -3.04 7.77
N GLN A 39 -6.26 -3.73 8.51
CA GLN A 39 -7.49 -4.37 7.99
C GLN A 39 -8.36 -3.48 7.08
N TYR A 40 -8.25 -2.15 7.14
CA TYR A 40 -9.02 -1.23 6.30
C TYR A 40 -8.34 -0.84 4.98
N ASN A 41 -7.07 -1.21 4.80
CA ASN A 41 -6.25 -0.91 3.64
C ASN A 41 -5.52 -2.14 3.05
N THR A 42 -5.64 -3.32 3.65
CA THR A 42 -5.07 -4.53 3.03
C THR A 42 -5.80 -4.89 1.74
N LYS A 43 -5.05 -5.10 0.66
CA LYS A 43 -5.51 -5.61 -0.63
C LYS A 43 -4.70 -6.82 -1.05
N ALA A 44 -5.29 -7.62 -1.93
CA ALA A 44 -4.58 -8.64 -2.70
C ALA A 44 -4.64 -8.30 -4.19
N GLU A 45 -3.52 -8.42 -4.89
CA GLU A 45 -3.40 -8.13 -6.31
C GLU A 45 -2.72 -9.29 -7.03
N GLN A 46 -3.25 -9.71 -8.17
CA GLN A 46 -2.65 -10.76 -8.96
C GLN A 46 -1.38 -10.23 -9.65
N VAL A 47 -0.28 -10.94 -9.43
CA VAL A 47 1.04 -10.62 -9.95
C VAL A 47 1.54 -11.77 -10.84
N PRO A 48 2.58 -11.54 -11.67
CA PRO A 48 3.18 -12.62 -12.45
C PRO A 48 3.57 -13.80 -11.56
N LEU A 49 3.27 -15.02 -12.02
CA LEU A 49 3.66 -16.26 -11.36
C LEU A 49 5.16 -16.51 -11.55
N SER A 50 5.99 -15.84 -10.75
CA SER A 50 7.45 -15.96 -10.75
C SER A 50 7.99 -15.67 -9.34
N ALA A 51 9.07 -16.35 -8.95
CA ALA A 51 9.81 -16.01 -7.73
C ALA A 51 10.29 -14.54 -7.73
N GLU A 52 10.54 -13.94 -8.90
CA GLU A 52 10.92 -12.52 -9.04
C GLU A 52 9.86 -11.54 -8.53
N SER A 53 8.59 -11.97 -8.48
CA SER A 53 7.48 -11.15 -7.95
C SER A 53 7.50 -11.06 -6.43
N LEU A 54 8.22 -11.95 -5.74
CA LEU A 54 8.28 -11.96 -4.28
C LEU A 54 9.05 -10.73 -3.75
N ASN A 55 8.77 -10.34 -2.52
CA ASN A 55 9.57 -9.36 -1.82
C ASN A 55 9.55 -9.63 -0.31
N SER A 56 10.64 -9.38 0.40
CA SER A 56 10.74 -9.69 1.82
C SER A 56 9.81 -8.86 2.72
N ASN A 57 9.20 -7.79 2.23
CA ASN A 57 8.37 -6.87 3.01
C ASN A 57 6.92 -7.33 3.14
N ASP A 58 6.42 -8.16 2.22
CA ASP A 58 4.99 -8.46 2.10
C ASP A 58 4.67 -9.96 2.14
N VAL A 59 3.39 -10.31 1.96
CA VAL A 59 2.89 -11.69 1.94
C VAL A 59 2.38 -12.05 0.54
N PHE A 60 2.60 -13.30 0.13
CA PHE A 60 2.17 -13.79 -1.17
C PHE A 60 1.34 -15.06 -1.02
N VAL A 61 0.26 -15.19 -1.79
CA VAL A 61 -0.59 -16.38 -1.82
C VAL A 61 -0.54 -16.99 -3.20
N LEU A 62 0.09 -18.16 -3.31
CA LEU A 62 0.13 -18.95 -4.52
C LEU A 62 -1.05 -19.93 -4.51
N PHE A 63 -2.03 -19.70 -5.36
CA PHE A 63 -3.09 -20.65 -5.63
C PHE A 63 -2.65 -21.64 -6.69
N MET A 64 -2.95 -22.91 -6.46
CA MET A 64 -2.85 -23.99 -7.44
C MET A 64 -4.21 -24.69 -7.51
N LYS A 65 -4.37 -25.61 -8.47
CA LYS A 65 -5.61 -26.37 -8.74
C LYS A 65 -6.37 -26.88 -7.52
N SER A 66 -5.68 -27.28 -6.45
CA SER A 66 -6.33 -27.89 -5.28
C SER A 66 -5.83 -27.39 -3.93
N SER A 67 -4.70 -26.72 -3.86
CA SER A 67 -4.08 -26.26 -2.62
C SER A 67 -3.43 -24.90 -2.83
N ALA A 68 -3.08 -24.22 -1.73
CA ALA A 68 -2.36 -22.96 -1.80
C ALA A 68 -1.08 -22.97 -0.96
N PHE A 69 -0.13 -22.10 -1.30
CA PHE A 69 0.96 -21.71 -0.41
C PHE A 69 0.75 -20.26 0.03
N ILE A 70 1.05 -19.99 1.30
CA ILE A 70 1.22 -18.63 1.82
C ILE A 70 2.71 -18.47 2.06
N TRP A 71 3.36 -17.61 1.28
CA TRP A 71 4.74 -17.22 1.52
C TRP A 71 4.73 -15.91 2.31
N ALA A 72 5.41 -15.89 3.46
CA ALA A 72 5.48 -14.73 4.34
C ALA A 72 6.91 -14.19 4.37
N GLY A 73 7.10 -12.99 3.82
CA GLY A 73 8.35 -12.24 3.92
C GLY A 73 8.68 -11.88 5.37
N LYS A 74 9.95 -11.66 5.68
CA LYS A 74 10.42 -11.30 7.03
C LYS A 74 9.81 -9.99 7.54
N GLY A 75 9.63 -9.00 6.68
CA GLY A 75 9.04 -7.69 7.00
C GLY A 75 7.51 -7.68 7.04
N SER A 76 6.86 -8.79 6.64
CA SER A 76 5.40 -8.85 6.57
C SER A 76 4.72 -8.64 7.92
N THR A 77 3.60 -7.93 7.89
CA THR A 77 2.80 -7.59 9.07
C THR A 77 1.83 -8.70 9.47
N GLY A 78 1.33 -8.65 10.70
CA GLY A 78 0.31 -9.59 11.19
C GLY A 78 -0.99 -9.53 10.39
N ASP A 79 -1.41 -8.31 10.00
CA ASP A 79 -2.64 -8.07 9.25
C ASP A 79 -2.56 -8.63 7.82
N GLU A 80 -1.42 -8.49 7.14
CA GLU A 80 -1.19 -9.09 5.82
C GLU A 80 -1.25 -10.63 5.89
N ARG A 81 -0.61 -11.21 6.92
CA ARG A 81 -0.63 -12.66 7.14
C ARG A 81 -2.03 -13.17 7.42
N GLU A 82 -2.83 -12.43 8.19
CA GLU A 82 -4.19 -12.82 8.51
C GLU A 82 -5.12 -12.71 7.28
N MET A 83 -4.99 -11.65 6.48
CA MET A 83 -5.69 -11.56 5.20
C MET A 83 -5.29 -12.72 4.27
N ALA A 84 -4.00 -13.03 4.15
CA ALA A 84 -3.52 -14.13 3.33
C ALA A 84 -4.13 -15.48 3.73
N LYS A 85 -4.26 -15.76 5.03
CA LYS A 85 -4.95 -16.97 5.52
C LYS A 85 -6.42 -16.99 5.11
N GLN A 86 -7.13 -15.87 5.25
CA GLN A 86 -8.53 -15.75 4.84
C GLN A 86 -8.72 -15.93 3.33
N LEU A 87 -7.74 -15.55 2.52
CA LEU A 87 -7.76 -15.82 1.08
C LEU A 87 -7.53 -17.30 0.82
N ALA A 88 -6.51 -17.88 1.43
CA ALA A 88 -6.08 -19.24 1.20
C ALA A 88 -7.10 -20.31 1.64
N THR A 89 -8.07 -19.98 2.52
CA THR A 89 -9.19 -20.90 2.86
C THR A 89 -10.07 -21.23 1.65
N LYS A 90 -9.98 -20.47 0.55
CA LYS A 90 -10.66 -20.80 -0.72
C LYS A 90 -10.06 -22.03 -1.41
N ALA A 91 -8.86 -22.46 -1.04
CA ALA A 91 -8.21 -23.62 -1.62
C ALA A 91 -8.85 -24.93 -1.09
N PRO A 92 -9.34 -25.84 -1.95
CA PRO A 92 -10.10 -27.03 -1.52
C PRO A 92 -9.38 -27.97 -0.54
N ARG A 93 -8.07 -28.13 -0.68
CA ARG A 93 -7.23 -28.98 0.18
C ARG A 93 -6.47 -28.18 1.25
N GLY A 94 -6.85 -26.92 1.46
CA GLY A 94 -6.19 -26.02 2.39
C GLY A 94 -4.88 -25.44 1.85
N TYR A 95 -4.08 -24.91 2.77
CA TYR A 95 -2.86 -24.17 2.46
C TYR A 95 -1.67 -24.57 3.33
N LYS A 96 -0.46 -24.32 2.83
CA LYS A 96 0.80 -24.47 3.56
C LYS A 96 1.40 -23.09 3.80
N LEU A 97 1.80 -22.80 5.04
CA LEU A 97 2.55 -21.60 5.38
C LEU A 97 4.05 -21.84 5.17
N VAL A 98 4.70 -20.90 4.48
CA VAL A 98 6.13 -20.91 4.17
C VAL A 98 6.69 -19.56 4.62
N SER A 99 7.64 -19.58 5.55
CA SER A 99 8.35 -18.36 5.96
C SER A 99 9.56 -18.15 5.06
N GLU A 100 9.89 -16.90 4.76
CA GLU A 100 11.10 -16.56 4.02
C GLU A 100 12.35 -17.18 4.67
N GLY A 101 13.16 -17.89 3.88
CA GLY A 101 14.32 -18.66 4.32
C GLY A 101 14.01 -20.09 4.79
N GLN A 102 12.74 -20.51 4.77
CA GLN A 102 12.30 -21.87 5.08
C GLN A 102 11.55 -22.52 3.90
N GLU A 103 11.74 -22.00 2.70
CA GLU A 103 11.16 -22.53 1.48
C GLU A 103 11.74 -23.90 1.14
N LYS A 104 10.87 -24.82 0.73
CA LYS A 104 11.25 -26.15 0.24
C LYS A 104 11.13 -26.18 -1.28
N ASP A 105 11.72 -27.22 -1.87
CA ASP A 105 11.70 -27.42 -3.32
C ASP A 105 10.28 -27.45 -3.91
N ASP A 106 9.28 -27.95 -3.15
CA ASP A 106 7.88 -27.99 -3.59
C ASP A 106 7.28 -26.59 -3.80
N PHE A 107 7.69 -25.60 -2.99
CA PHE A 107 7.30 -24.21 -3.19
C PHE A 107 8.02 -23.58 -4.39
N TRP A 108 9.35 -23.78 -4.49
CA TRP A 108 10.13 -23.22 -5.58
C TRP A 108 9.69 -23.74 -6.93
N GLU A 109 9.41 -25.05 -7.05
CA GLU A 109 8.85 -25.63 -8.27
C GLU A 109 7.49 -25.01 -8.62
N ALA A 110 6.61 -24.85 -7.62
CA ALA A 110 5.26 -24.32 -7.84
C ALA A 110 5.24 -22.84 -8.27
N VAL A 111 6.23 -22.03 -7.86
CA VAL A 111 6.32 -20.59 -8.22
C VAL A 111 7.16 -20.33 -9.48
N GLY A 112 7.60 -21.38 -10.19
CA GLY A 112 8.35 -21.26 -11.44
C GLY A 112 9.88 -21.23 -11.28
N GLY A 113 10.39 -21.81 -10.19
CA GLY A 113 11.81 -21.94 -9.87
C GLY A 113 12.32 -20.86 -8.93
N GLN A 114 13.44 -21.14 -8.26
CA GLN A 114 14.13 -20.15 -7.41
C GLN A 114 14.79 -19.09 -8.29
N LYS A 115 14.49 -17.82 -8.01
CA LYS A 115 15.11 -16.67 -8.67
C LYS A 115 15.40 -15.57 -7.65
N PRO A 116 16.30 -14.63 -7.95
CA PRO A 116 16.50 -13.45 -7.13
C PRO A 116 15.20 -12.63 -7.02
N TYR A 117 14.96 -12.10 -5.82
CA TYR A 117 13.81 -11.25 -5.52
C TYR A 117 14.22 -10.15 -4.55
N SER A 118 13.38 -9.12 -4.41
CA SER A 118 13.72 -7.92 -3.63
C SER A 118 13.73 -8.23 -2.13
N SER A 119 14.93 -8.22 -1.53
CA SER A 119 15.14 -8.74 -0.17
C SER A 119 16.15 -7.92 0.65
N THR A 120 16.19 -6.60 0.44
CA THR A 120 17.10 -5.72 1.19
C THR A 120 16.81 -5.73 2.71
N PRO A 121 17.78 -5.42 3.59
CA PRO A 121 17.54 -5.36 5.03
C PRO A 121 16.39 -4.42 5.45
N ALA A 122 16.20 -3.33 4.70
CA ALA A 122 15.08 -2.41 4.90
C ALA A 122 13.72 -3.10 4.69
N LEU A 123 13.60 -3.97 3.70
CA LEU A 123 12.39 -4.75 3.42
C LEU A 123 12.17 -5.89 4.43
N GLN A 124 13.19 -6.32 5.16
CA GLN A 124 13.07 -7.40 6.14
C GLN A 124 12.67 -6.90 7.53
N THR A 125 12.69 -5.57 7.75
CA THR A 125 12.39 -4.96 9.04
C THR A 125 10.91 -4.58 9.11
N ALA A 126 10.27 -4.83 10.26
CA ALA A 126 8.88 -4.45 10.45
C ALA A 126 8.70 -2.94 10.23
N ARG A 127 7.60 -2.57 9.56
CA ARG A 127 7.33 -1.18 9.17
C ARG A 127 7.32 -0.27 10.40
N GLU A 128 8.20 0.72 10.38
CA GLU A 128 8.10 1.86 11.29
C GLU A 128 6.89 2.69 10.87
N ASP A 129 6.11 3.14 11.83
CA ASP A 129 5.02 4.09 11.60
C ASP A 129 5.65 5.43 11.20
N ARG A 130 5.86 5.61 9.90
CA ARG A 130 6.47 6.80 9.32
C ARG A 130 5.37 7.73 8.85
N PRO A 131 5.33 8.98 9.34
CA PRO A 131 4.36 9.94 8.84
C PRO A 131 4.60 10.21 7.36
N PRO A 132 3.54 10.47 6.57
CA PRO A 132 3.69 10.83 5.17
C PRO A 132 4.49 12.12 5.03
N ARG A 133 5.23 12.24 3.93
CA ARG A 133 6.07 13.40 3.60
C ARG A 133 5.64 13.99 2.27
N LEU A 134 5.45 15.31 2.23
CA LEU A 134 5.08 16.03 1.02
C LEU A 134 6.31 16.76 0.48
N PHE A 135 6.53 16.67 -0.82
CA PHE A 135 7.59 17.38 -1.52
C PHE A 135 7.01 18.19 -2.66
N GLN A 136 7.49 19.43 -2.83
CA GLN A 136 7.22 20.27 -3.98
C GLN A 136 8.39 20.15 -4.97
N CYS A 137 8.07 19.84 -6.23
CA CYS A 137 8.99 19.80 -7.35
C CYS A 137 8.86 21.09 -8.15
N SER A 138 9.95 21.85 -8.26
CA SER A 138 9.95 23.12 -9.01
C SER A 138 11.22 23.28 -9.84
N ASN A 139 11.07 23.84 -11.03
CA ASN A 139 12.16 24.27 -11.92
C ASN A 139 12.13 25.80 -12.15
N ALA A 140 11.46 26.56 -11.28
CA ALA A 140 11.32 28.00 -11.43
C ALA A 140 12.66 28.76 -11.41
N SER A 141 13.70 28.20 -10.76
CA SER A 141 15.05 28.76 -10.66
C SER A 141 15.96 28.43 -11.86
N GLY A 142 15.49 27.61 -12.81
CA GLY A 142 16.29 27.05 -13.90
C GLY A 142 17.06 25.79 -13.53
N ALA A 143 16.99 25.35 -12.27
CA ALA A 143 17.43 24.04 -11.81
C ALA A 143 16.26 23.32 -11.13
N PHE A 144 16.11 22.03 -11.41
CA PHE A 144 15.09 21.20 -10.77
C PHE A 144 15.41 20.99 -9.29
N THR A 145 14.47 21.38 -8.43
CA THR A 145 14.60 21.29 -6.98
C THR A 145 13.40 20.53 -6.40
N VAL A 146 13.67 19.74 -5.35
CA VAL A 146 12.66 18.98 -4.61
C VAL A 146 12.75 19.43 -3.15
N ASN A 147 11.74 20.16 -2.68
CA ASN A 147 11.70 20.74 -1.34
C ASN A 147 10.64 20.05 -0.49
N GLU A 148 11.01 19.60 0.70
CA GLU A 148 10.07 19.00 1.65
C GLU A 148 9.21 20.07 2.34
N ILE A 149 7.90 19.84 2.39
CA ILE A 149 6.94 20.64 3.13
C ILE A 149 6.57 19.87 4.41
N ALA A 150 7.04 20.37 5.55
CA ALA A 150 6.69 19.83 6.86
C ALA A 150 5.28 20.28 7.29
N GLU A 151 4.58 19.44 8.06
CA GLU A 151 3.24 19.74 8.60
C GLU A 151 2.23 20.24 7.55
N PHE A 152 2.24 19.61 6.38
CA PHE A 152 1.44 20.03 5.23
C PHE A 152 -0.07 19.89 5.44
N SER A 153 -0.80 20.72 4.72
CA SER A 153 -2.26 20.79 4.62
C SER A 153 -2.70 20.75 3.15
N GLN A 154 -4.02 20.79 2.91
CA GLN A 154 -4.54 20.84 1.54
C GLN A 154 -4.21 22.17 0.84
N GLU A 155 -4.05 23.26 1.60
CA GLU A 155 -3.78 24.60 1.06
C GLU A 155 -2.37 24.71 0.48
N ASP A 156 -1.46 23.82 0.87
CA ASP A 156 -0.07 23.79 0.39
C ASP A 156 0.06 23.17 -1.01
N ILE A 157 -1.00 22.52 -1.54
CA ILE A 157 -1.01 21.89 -2.86
C ILE A 157 -1.64 22.87 -3.87
N VAL A 158 -0.80 23.56 -4.66
CA VAL A 158 -1.21 24.63 -5.59
C VAL A 158 -1.14 24.20 -7.05
N THR A 159 -2.12 24.63 -7.89
CA THR A 159 -2.33 24.23 -9.31
C THR A 159 -1.15 24.45 -10.24
N ASP A 160 -0.19 25.26 -9.81
CA ASP A 160 0.91 25.74 -10.65
C ASP A 160 2.16 24.85 -10.54
N ASP A 161 2.18 23.88 -9.63
CA ASP A 161 3.37 23.07 -9.32
C ASP A 161 3.11 21.56 -9.41
N VAL A 162 4.15 20.76 -9.18
CA VAL A 162 4.07 19.30 -9.06
C VAL A 162 4.47 18.89 -7.67
N PHE A 163 3.72 17.97 -7.04
CA PHE A 163 4.00 17.50 -5.70
C PHE A 163 4.16 15.99 -5.66
N ILE A 164 5.06 15.52 -4.79
CA ILE A 164 5.26 14.10 -4.47
C ILE A 164 4.82 13.89 -3.04
N LEU A 165 3.82 13.05 -2.81
CA LEU A 165 3.44 12.58 -1.48
C LEU A 165 4.00 11.18 -1.28
N ASP A 166 5.05 11.09 -0.48
CA ASP A 166 5.62 9.84 0.00
C ASP A 166 4.81 9.36 1.21
N ALA A 167 3.94 8.38 0.99
CA ALA A 167 3.20 7.69 2.03
C ALA A 167 3.85 6.34 2.38
N TYR A 168 5.18 6.24 2.23
CA TYR A 168 6.03 5.08 2.43
C TYR A 168 5.74 3.91 1.48
N ASP A 169 4.55 3.31 1.60
CA ASP A 169 4.11 2.20 0.76
C ASP A 169 3.70 2.65 -0.64
N ASN A 170 3.24 3.89 -0.76
CA ASN A 170 2.74 4.43 -2.02
C ASN A 170 3.29 5.83 -2.18
N ILE A 171 3.73 6.12 -3.39
CA ILE A 171 4.14 7.46 -3.79
C ILE A 171 3.04 8.00 -4.69
N PHE A 172 2.48 9.14 -4.31
CA PHE A 172 1.48 9.83 -5.12
C PHE A 172 2.13 11.02 -5.81
N LEU A 173 2.01 11.07 -7.12
CA LEU A 173 2.42 12.22 -7.91
C LEU A 173 1.19 13.07 -8.19
N TRP A 174 1.17 14.28 -7.65
CA TRP A 174 0.16 15.27 -7.94
C TRP A 174 0.70 16.24 -8.99
N ILE A 175 0.01 16.37 -10.11
CA ILE A 175 0.40 17.23 -11.22
C ILE A 175 -0.57 18.39 -11.31
N GLY A 176 -0.10 19.60 -11.03
CA GLY A 176 -0.87 20.82 -11.18
C GLY A 176 -1.33 21.01 -12.61
N GLU A 177 -2.56 21.53 -12.76
CA GLU A 177 -3.15 21.85 -14.05
C GLU A 177 -2.23 22.79 -14.84
N ASP A 178 -1.78 23.86 -14.16
CA ASP A 178 -0.97 24.95 -14.70
C ASP A 178 0.54 24.69 -14.56
N ALA A 179 0.94 23.52 -14.04
CA ALA A 179 2.35 23.18 -13.87
C ALA A 179 3.10 23.05 -15.21
N ARG A 180 4.39 23.40 -15.20
CA ARG A 180 5.18 23.47 -16.43
C ARG A 180 5.47 22.07 -16.99
N PRO A 181 5.49 21.89 -18.33
CA PRO A 181 5.77 20.60 -18.93
C PRO A 181 7.08 19.96 -18.45
N GLU A 182 8.13 20.77 -18.24
CA GLU A 182 9.43 20.29 -17.78
C GLU A 182 9.37 19.75 -16.34
N GLU A 183 8.60 20.41 -15.47
CA GLU A 183 8.39 19.97 -14.08
C GLU A 183 7.60 18.66 -14.03
N LYS A 184 6.60 18.51 -14.90
CA LYS A 184 5.81 17.28 -15.06
C LYS A 184 6.71 16.10 -15.43
N THR A 185 7.60 16.26 -16.41
CA THR A 185 8.52 15.20 -16.83
C THR A 185 9.55 14.87 -15.74
N MET A 186 10.21 15.87 -15.17
CA MET A 186 11.26 15.63 -14.16
C MET A 186 10.71 15.03 -12.87
N ALA A 187 9.50 15.41 -12.46
CA ALA A 187 8.85 14.83 -11.29
C ALA A 187 8.40 13.38 -11.52
N MET A 188 8.01 13.02 -12.75
CA MET A 188 7.78 11.61 -13.11
C MET A 188 9.08 10.80 -12.97
N ASP A 189 10.19 11.32 -13.48
CA ASP A 189 11.49 10.64 -13.35
C ASP A 189 11.93 10.54 -11.87
N ALA A 190 11.74 11.60 -11.08
CA ALA A 190 12.04 11.59 -9.65
C ALA A 190 11.20 10.56 -8.89
N ALA A 191 9.90 10.48 -9.18
CA ALA A 191 8.98 9.50 -8.58
C ALA A 191 9.34 8.05 -8.95
N ILE A 192 9.86 7.83 -10.17
CA ILE A 192 10.35 6.51 -10.61
C ILE A 192 11.61 6.10 -9.84
N VAL A 193 12.53 7.04 -9.58
CA VAL A 193 13.79 6.76 -8.86
C VAL A 193 13.57 6.44 -7.37
N SER A 194 12.46 6.90 -6.77
CA SER A 194 12.07 6.55 -5.39
C SER A 194 11.40 5.16 -5.24
N ASP A 195 11.08 4.52 -6.37
CA ASP A 195 10.76 3.09 -6.61
C ASP A 195 9.38 2.47 -6.26
N PHE A 196 8.95 1.59 -7.19
CA PHE A 196 7.76 0.72 -7.36
C PHE A 196 6.33 1.29 -7.21
N THR A 197 5.60 1.29 -8.35
CA THR A 197 4.17 1.59 -8.62
C THR A 197 3.80 3.06 -8.87
N SER A 198 4.02 3.51 -10.11
CA SER A 198 3.34 4.68 -10.66
C SER A 198 1.87 4.36 -10.94
N VAL A 199 0.97 4.83 -10.08
CA VAL A 199 -0.47 4.91 -10.41
C VAL A 199 -0.76 6.37 -10.74
N SER A 200 -0.96 6.66 -12.03
CA SER A 200 -1.60 7.91 -12.45
C SER A 200 -3.06 7.86 -12.01
N ILE A 201 -3.40 8.63 -10.98
CA ILE A 201 -4.78 8.79 -10.50
C ILE A 201 -5.34 10.06 -11.14
N PRO A 202 -6.42 9.99 -11.93
CA PRO A 202 -7.08 11.20 -12.43
C PRO A 202 -7.53 12.08 -11.25
N PRO A 203 -7.45 13.42 -11.37
CA PRO A 203 -7.63 14.37 -10.27
C PRO A 203 -8.97 14.20 -9.51
N GLU A 204 -9.99 13.64 -10.16
CA GLU A 204 -11.30 13.38 -9.57
C GLU A 204 -11.29 12.29 -8.48
N ILE A 205 -10.37 11.32 -8.54
CA ILE A 205 -10.30 10.20 -7.57
C ILE A 205 -9.56 10.58 -6.29
N LEU A 206 -8.64 11.56 -6.35
CA LEU A 206 -7.95 12.12 -5.19
C LEU A 206 -8.94 12.81 -4.22
N PHE A 207 -9.94 13.49 -4.77
CA PHE A 207 -10.98 14.18 -4.00
C PHE A 207 -11.79 13.21 -3.11
N LEU A 208 -12.05 11.99 -3.60
CA LEU A 208 -12.79 10.97 -2.86
C LEU A 208 -11.95 10.23 -1.81
N ARG A 209 -10.65 10.03 -2.06
CA ARG A 209 -9.74 9.42 -1.07
C ARG A 209 -9.44 10.37 0.10
N PHE A 210 -9.30 11.67 -0.17
CA PHE A 210 -9.12 12.69 0.87
C PHE A 210 -10.32 12.79 1.82
N TYR A 211 -11.55 12.69 1.30
CA TYR A 211 -12.76 12.67 2.13
C TYR A 211 -12.80 11.49 3.12
N GLN A 212 -12.23 10.34 2.73
CA GLN A 212 -12.18 9.16 3.60
C GLN A 212 -11.13 9.28 4.72
N ILE A 213 -10.03 10.01 4.49
CA ILE A 213 -9.02 10.31 5.53
C ILE A 213 -9.60 11.28 6.56
N GLN A 214 -10.38 12.30 6.13
CA GLN A 214 -11.09 13.20 7.05
C GLN A 214 -12.21 12.52 7.85
N SER A 215 -12.77 11.41 7.36
CA SER A 215 -13.80 10.65 8.09
C SER A 215 -13.22 9.84 9.26
N LEU A 216 -11.98 9.34 9.12
CA LEU A 216 -11.32 8.53 10.15
C LEU A 216 -10.79 9.38 11.32
N SER A 217 -10.40 10.64 11.10
CA SER A 217 -10.01 11.55 12.18
C SER A 217 -11.18 12.10 13.00
N ARG A 218 -12.42 12.00 12.51
CA ARG A 218 -13.63 12.41 13.26
C ARG A 218 -14.25 11.30 14.10
N LEU A 219 -13.81 10.05 13.96
CA LEU A 219 -14.37 8.90 14.69
C LEU A 219 -13.70 8.65 16.05
N THR A 220 -12.54 9.26 16.34
CA THR A 220 -11.90 9.20 17.66
C THR A 220 -12.46 10.21 18.68
N ASP A 221 -13.27 11.17 18.24
CA ASP A 221 -13.90 12.18 19.12
C ASP A 221 -15.33 11.81 19.56
N SER A 222 -15.93 10.72 19.05
CA SER A 222 -17.33 10.36 19.34
C SER A 222 -17.52 9.12 20.25
N LEU A 223 -16.44 8.50 20.74
CA LEU A 223 -16.51 7.47 21.78
C LEU A 223 -15.78 7.95 23.03
N GLY A 224 -16.48 8.73 23.84
CA GLY A 224 -15.96 9.31 25.06
C GLY A 224 -15.73 8.32 26.22
N CYS A 225 -14.85 8.78 27.11
CA CYS A 225 -14.72 8.48 28.53
C CYS A 225 -13.92 7.26 29.01
N ILE A 226 -13.35 7.46 30.21
CA ILE A 226 -12.62 6.56 31.14
C ILE A 226 -11.09 6.65 30.93
N THR A 227 -10.27 7.39 31.71
CA THR A 227 -10.27 7.73 33.14
C THR A 227 -9.45 9.01 33.44
N SER A 228 -9.94 9.84 34.36
CA SER A 228 -9.10 10.68 35.25
C SER A 228 -8.73 9.84 36.51
N PRO A 229 -7.77 10.18 37.42
CA PRO A 229 -7.72 11.47 38.13
C PRO A 229 -6.33 11.97 38.64
N ARG A 230 -6.23 13.28 38.94
CA ARG A 230 -5.40 13.97 39.98
C ARG A 230 -5.20 15.44 39.54
N ARG A 231 -5.35 16.50 40.33
CA ARG A 231 -5.16 16.74 41.77
C ARG A 231 -6.12 17.84 42.25
N LEU A 232 -6.66 17.67 43.45
CA LEU A 232 -7.21 18.74 44.27
C LEU A 232 -6.09 19.70 44.69
N SER A 233 -6.25 20.99 44.41
CA SER A 233 -5.44 22.07 45.00
C SER A 233 -6.00 22.43 46.37
N GLY A 234 -5.10 22.55 47.34
CA GLY A 234 -5.41 22.91 48.72
C GLY A 234 -5.48 24.42 48.96
N HIS A 235 -6.40 24.79 49.85
CA HIS A 235 -6.32 25.82 50.90
C HIS A 235 -5.40 27.03 50.72
N SER A 236 -6.00 28.23 50.78
CA SER A 236 -5.48 29.35 51.58
C SER A 236 -6.66 30.19 52.08
N ALA A 237 -6.82 30.24 53.40
CA ALA A 237 -7.67 31.18 54.12
C ALA A 237 -6.95 32.52 54.30
N GLY A 238 -7.70 33.63 54.37
CA GLY A 238 -7.15 34.95 54.69
C GLY A 238 -8.25 35.96 55.06
N PHE A 239 -8.30 36.23 56.37
CA PHE A 239 -8.96 37.32 57.12
C PHE A 239 -10.50 37.40 57.17
#